data_AF-A0A2V1BGY4-F1
#
_entry.id   AF-A0A2V1BGY4-F1
#
_cell.length_a   1.000
_cell.length_b   1.000
_cell.length_c   1.000
_cell.angle_alpha   90.00
_cell.angle_beta   90.00
_cell.angle_gamma   90.00
#
_symmetry.space_group_name_H-M   'P 1'
#
loop_
_entity.id
_entity.type
_entity.pdbx_description
1 polymer ?
#
loop_
_entity_poly.entity_id
_entity_poly.type
_entity_poly.pdbx_seq_one_letter_code
_entity_poly.pdbx_strand_id
1 'polypeptide(L)'
;MAKPRSPHIEMVIQDVMGGLKGIAKENHVSLAGVTIDMISDVVDVTGPKRMTRSIVRSLGMQLKEPIGDKNTSGLFEPRLVGDVLILPSAAFAARQADYPVN
;
A
#
# COMPACT_ATOMS: atom_id res chain seq x y z
N MET A 1 -4.43 -6.05 10.58
CA MET A 1 -3.69 -5.45 11.71
C MET A 1 -2.27 -5.96 11.71
N ALA A 2 -1.29 -5.16 12.15
CA ALA A 2 0.12 -5.54 12.14
C ALA A 2 0.71 -5.56 13.56
N LYS A 3 1.67 -6.45 13.81
CA LYS A 3 2.43 -6.48 15.06
C LYS A 3 3.30 -5.22 15.20
N PRO A 4 3.62 -4.76 16.44
CA PRO A 4 4.64 -3.75 16.65
C PRO A 4 5.94 -4.11 15.92
N ARG A 5 6.60 -3.10 15.34
CA ARG A 5 7.86 -3.24 14.59
C ARG A 5 7.74 -4.16 13.35
N SER A 6 6.58 -4.16 12.70
CA SER A 6 6.42 -4.84 11.41
C SER A 6 7.30 -4.18 10.33
N PRO A 7 8.13 -4.95 9.60
CA PRO A 7 8.95 -4.40 8.52
C PRO A 7 8.10 -3.85 7.36
N HIS A 8 6.89 -4.37 7.17
CA HIS A 8 5.97 -3.88 6.15
C HIS A 8 5.43 -2.48 6.49
N ILE A 9 5.10 -2.24 7.75
CA ILE A 9 4.64 -0.92 8.20
C ILE A 9 5.81 0.08 8.18
N GLU A 10 7.02 -0.35 8.53
CA GLU A 10 8.22 0.48 8.37
C GLU A 10 8.42 0.89 6.89
N MET A 11 8.29 -0.05 5.95
CA MET A 11 8.35 0.27 4.52
C MET A 11 7.28 1.31 4.13
N VAL A 12 6.03 1.16 4.58
CA VAL A 12 4.95 2.14 4.33
C VAL A 12 5.35 3.53 4.83
N ILE A 13 5.88 3.64 6.06
CA ILE A 13 6.30 4.92 6.63
C ILE A 13 7.43 5.55 5.78
N GLN A 14 8.46 4.78 5.45
CA GLN A 14 9.59 5.27 4.64
C GLN A 14 9.13 5.73 3.26
N ASP A 15 8.21 4.98 2.66
CA ASP A 15 7.64 5.28 1.37
C ASP A 15 6.78 6.55 1.41
N VAL A 16 5.92 6.72 2.42
CA VAL A 16 5.15 7.97 2.62
C VAL A 16 6.10 9.15 2.82
N MET A 17 7.10 9.01 3.70
CA MET A 17 8.09 10.06 3.96
C MET A 17 8.89 10.41 2.70
N GLY A 18 9.22 9.42 1.87
CA GLY A 18 9.87 9.64 0.57
C GLY A 18 8.99 10.46 -0.38
N GLY A 19 7.70 10.15 -0.46
CA GLY A 19 6.74 10.92 -1.26
C GLY A 19 6.62 12.37 -0.81
N LEU A 20 6.44 12.59 0.50
CA LEU A 20 6.35 13.94 1.07
C LEU A 20 7.64 14.75 0.88
N LYS A 21 8.82 14.11 0.99
CA LYS A 21 10.10 14.76 0.69
C LYS A 21 10.23 15.13 -0.80
N GLY A 22 9.71 14.28 -1.69
CA GLY A 22 9.64 14.58 -3.13
C GLY A 22 8.80 15.83 -3.40
N ILE A 23 7.58 15.87 -2.85
CA ILE A 23 6.66 17.02 -2.95
C ILE A 23 7.30 18.29 -2.39
N ALA A 24 7.94 18.21 -1.22
CA ALA A 24 8.63 19.34 -0.62
C ALA A 24 9.73 19.90 -1.54
N LYS A 25 10.51 19.01 -2.16
CA LYS A 25 11.57 19.37 -3.10
C LYS A 25 11.02 20.03 -4.36
N GLU A 26 9.95 19.49 -4.94
CA GLU A 26 9.30 20.03 -6.14
C GLU A 26 8.73 21.44 -5.89
N ASN A 27 8.18 21.68 -4.69
CA ASN A 27 7.60 22.96 -4.29
C ASN A 27 8.62 23.92 -3.65
N HIS A 28 9.89 23.53 -3.54
CA HIS A 28 10.96 24.33 -2.92
C HIS A 28 10.64 24.75 -1.47
N VAL A 29 9.96 23.89 -0.72
CA VAL A 29 9.62 24.11 0.69
C VAL A 29 10.33 23.10 1.60
N SER A 30 10.37 23.38 2.90
CA SER A 30 10.76 22.37 3.88
C SER A 30 9.67 21.30 4.00
N LEU A 31 10.00 20.14 4.57
CA LEU A 31 8.99 19.09 4.82
C LEU A 31 7.82 19.60 5.68
N ALA A 32 8.08 20.49 6.63
CA ALA A 32 7.06 21.11 7.47
C ALA A 32 6.19 22.14 6.71
N GLY A 33 6.66 22.62 5.56
CA GLY A 33 5.94 23.54 4.68
C GLY A 33 5.04 22.84 3.65
N VAL A 34 5.00 21.51 3.62
CA VAL A 34 4.12 20.76 2.72
C VAL A 34 2.67 20.95 3.18
N THR A 35 1.84 21.42 2.26
CA THR A 35 0.38 21.57 2.46
C THR A 35 -0.38 20.55 1.62
N ILE A 36 -1.66 20.34 1.94
CA ILE A 36 -2.48 19.34 1.24
C ILE A 36 -2.70 19.69 -0.23
N ASP A 37 -2.73 20.98 -0.58
CA ASP A 37 -2.90 21.47 -1.96
C ASP A 37 -1.70 21.12 -2.85
N MET A 38 -0.53 20.87 -2.26
CA MET A 38 0.67 20.41 -2.98
C MET A 38 0.64 18.90 -3.28
N ILE A 39 -0.28 18.15 -2.68
CA ILE A 39 -0.40 16.69 -2.84
C ILE A 39 -1.46 16.41 -3.91
N SER A 40 -0.99 16.19 -5.14
CA SER A 40 -1.86 15.96 -6.31
C SER A 40 -2.76 14.71 -6.19
N ASP A 41 -2.26 13.64 -5.56
CA ASP A 41 -3.02 12.42 -5.30
C ASP A 41 -2.72 11.90 -3.88
N VAL A 42 -3.59 12.24 -2.94
CA VAL A 42 -3.50 11.78 -1.55
C VAL A 42 -3.59 10.24 -1.46
N VAL A 43 -4.37 9.60 -2.34
CA VAL A 43 -4.55 8.15 -2.33
C VAL A 43 -3.25 7.43 -2.69
N ASP A 44 -2.48 7.99 -3.63
CA ASP A 44 -1.19 7.43 -4.04
C ASP A 44 -0.03 7.80 -3.13
N VAL A 45 -0.11 8.92 -2.40
CA VAL A 45 0.98 9.38 -1.51
C VAL A 45 0.83 8.85 -0.08
N THR A 46 -0.37 8.85 0.49
CA THR A 46 -0.62 8.46 1.90
C THR A 46 -1.76 7.45 2.08
N GLY A 47 -2.59 7.26 1.05
CA GLY A 47 -3.79 6.44 1.14
C GLY A 47 -3.59 4.93 0.98
N PRO A 48 -4.71 4.18 0.87
CA PRO A 48 -4.69 2.71 0.80
C PRO A 48 -3.83 2.15 -0.34
N LYS A 49 -3.80 2.83 -1.49
CA LYS A 49 -3.00 2.42 -2.65
C LYS A 49 -1.50 2.47 -2.34
N ARG A 50 -1.03 3.53 -1.67
CA ARG A 50 0.36 3.61 -1.18
C ARG A 50 0.67 2.46 -0.24
N MET A 51 -0.20 2.24 0.76
CA MET A 51 -0.04 1.20 1.76
C MET A 51 0.10 -0.18 1.11
N THR A 52 -0.81 -0.54 0.19
CA THR A 52 -0.76 -1.82 -0.53
C THR A 52 0.55 -1.98 -1.31
N ARG A 53 0.95 -0.97 -2.09
CA ARG A 53 2.20 -1.01 -2.87
C ARG A 53 3.44 -1.21 -2.00
N SER A 54 3.52 -0.49 -0.87
CA SER A 54 4.64 -0.60 0.06
C SER A 54 4.70 -1.96 0.77
N ILE A 55 3.54 -2.54 1.14
CA ILE A 55 3.48 -3.89 1.72
C ILE A 55 3.93 -4.93 0.69
N VAL A 56 3.42 -4.87 -0.54
CA VAL A 56 3.82 -5.78 -1.63
C VAL A 56 5.32 -5.69 -1.92
N ARG A 57 5.87 -4.46 -1.97
CA ARG A 57 7.32 -4.23 -2.13
C ARG A 57 8.12 -4.83 -0.98
N SER A 58 7.70 -4.58 0.26
CA SER A 58 8.36 -5.13 1.46
C SER A 58 8.36 -6.65 1.46
N LEU A 59 7.24 -7.27 1.08
CA LEU A 59 7.10 -8.71 0.97
C LEU A 59 8.04 -9.30 -0.09
N GLY A 60 8.15 -8.65 -1.26
CA GLY A 60 9.08 -9.09 -2.30
C GLY A 60 10.56 -9.00 -1.87
N MET A 61 10.92 -7.97 -1.09
CA MET A 61 12.26 -7.88 -0.50
C MET A 61 12.52 -8.99 0.53
N GLN A 62 11.53 -9.32 1.36
CA GLN A 62 11.63 -10.38 2.36
C GLN A 62 11.78 -11.77 1.73
N LEU A 63 11.01 -12.04 0.67
CA LEU A 63 11.04 -13.33 -0.04
C LEU A 63 12.14 -13.42 -1.10
N LYS A 64 12.84 -12.31 -1.37
CA LYS A 64 13.85 -12.16 -2.44
C LYS A 64 13.30 -12.51 -3.83
N GLU A 65 12.01 -12.28 -4.04
CA GLU A 65 11.33 -12.51 -5.31
C GLU A 65 10.29 -11.41 -5.59
N PRO A 66 10.00 -11.06 -6.85
CA PRO A 66 8.93 -10.12 -7.17
C PRO A 66 7.56 -10.72 -6.83
N ILE A 67 6.74 -9.94 -6.12
CA ILE A 67 5.32 -10.24 -5.90
C ILE A 67 4.52 -9.55 -7.01
N GLY A 68 3.80 -10.34 -7.80
CA GLY A 68 2.99 -9.85 -8.92
C GLY A 68 1.58 -10.42 -8.91
N ASP A 69 0.85 -10.23 -10.01
CA ASP A 69 -0.57 -10.58 -10.11
C ASP A 69 -0.88 -12.04 -9.79
N LYS A 70 0.02 -12.97 -10.11
CA LYS A 70 -0.11 -14.39 -9.75
C LYS A 70 -0.30 -14.63 -8.25
N ASN A 71 0.22 -13.73 -7.41
CA ASN A 71 0.19 -13.81 -5.96
C ASN A 71 -0.99 -13.05 -5.35
N THR A 72 -1.45 -11.97 -6.00
CA THR A 72 -2.33 -10.95 -5.41
C THR A 72 -3.70 -10.82 -6.07
N SER A 73 -3.88 -11.35 -7.28
CA SER A 73 -5.04 -11.09 -8.14
C SER A 73 -5.83 -12.39 -8.42
N GLY A 74 -7.12 -12.28 -8.71
CA GLY A 74 -7.97 -13.43 -9.04
C GLY A 74 -8.17 -14.42 -7.87
N LEU A 75 -8.08 -13.95 -6.63
CA LEU A 75 -8.25 -14.79 -5.45
C LEU A 75 -9.74 -15.03 -5.17
N PHE A 76 -10.14 -16.30 -5.09
CA PHE A 76 -11.47 -16.72 -4.63
C PHE A 76 -11.49 -17.12 -3.15
N GLU A 77 -10.31 -17.32 -2.56
CA GLU A 77 -10.11 -17.65 -1.15
C GLU A 77 -8.94 -16.84 -0.57
N PRO A 78 -8.90 -16.60 0.75
CA PRO A 78 -7.76 -15.98 1.42
C PRO A 78 -6.44 -16.71 1.11
N ARG A 79 -5.39 -15.95 0.83
CA ARG A 79 -4.04 -16.49 0.58
C ARG A 79 -3.02 -15.85 1.51
N LEU A 80 -2.28 -16.69 2.23
CA LEU A 80 -1.13 -16.24 3.03
C LEU A 80 0.13 -16.25 2.15
N VAL A 81 0.80 -15.10 2.05
CA VAL A 81 2.09 -14.97 1.35
C VAL A 81 3.10 -14.43 2.34
N GLY A 82 4.10 -15.24 2.70
CA GLY A 82 4.98 -14.95 3.83
C GLY A 82 4.17 -14.79 5.12
N ASP A 83 4.20 -13.59 5.71
CA ASP A 83 3.45 -13.19 6.89
C ASP A 83 2.32 -12.17 6.59
N VAL A 84 1.94 -12.03 5.32
CA VAL A 84 0.84 -11.15 4.88
C VAL A 84 -0.33 -11.98 4.36
N LEU A 85 -1.50 -11.81 4.99
CA LEU A 85 -2.76 -12.40 4.52
C LEU A 85 -3.41 -11.50 3.47
N ILE A 86 -3.58 -12.02 2.26
CA ILE A 86 -4.26 -11.37 1.14
C ILE A 86 -5.68 -11.94 1.05
N LEU A 87 -6.67 -11.06 1.02
CA LEU A 87 -8.08 -11.45 0.97
C LEU A 87 -8.65 -11.20 -0.44
N PRO A 88 -9.61 -12.04 -0.90
CA PRO A 88 -10.42 -11.75 -2.07
C PRO A 88 -11.10 -10.38 -1.96
N SER A 89 -11.27 -9.68 -3.09
CA SER A 89 -11.98 -8.41 -3.14
C SER A 89 -13.38 -8.51 -2.52
N ALA A 90 -14.09 -9.59 -2.82
CA ALA A 90 -15.41 -9.88 -2.27
C ALA A 90 -15.42 -10.04 -0.74
N ALA A 91 -14.32 -10.46 -0.12
CA ALA A 91 -14.26 -10.66 1.33
C ALA A 91 -14.24 -9.34 2.13
N PHE A 92 -13.78 -8.24 1.51
CA PHE A 92 -13.68 -6.94 2.18
C PHE A 92 -14.63 -5.89 1.60
N ALA A 93 -14.90 -5.99 0.30
CA ALA A 93 -15.57 -4.96 -0.48
C ALA A 93 -16.72 -5.54 -1.31
N ALA A 94 -17.40 -6.61 -0.87
CA ALA A 94 -18.51 -7.25 -1.62
C ALA A 94 -19.46 -6.23 -2.26
N ARG A 95 -19.95 -5.26 -1.49
CA ARG A 95 -20.86 -4.21 -1.99
C ARG A 95 -20.20 -3.12 -2.84
N GLN A 96 -18.90 -2.89 -2.70
CA GLN A 96 -18.15 -1.92 -3.50
C GLN A 96 -17.57 -2.55 -4.79
N ALA A 97 -17.58 -3.88 -4.86
CA ALA A 97 -17.07 -4.70 -5.95
C ALA A 97 -18.21 -5.45 -6.68
N ASP A 98 -19.47 -4.98 -6.54
CA ASP A 98 -20.67 -5.55 -7.17
C ASP A 98 -20.86 -7.07 -6.97
N TYR A 99 -20.53 -7.58 -5.77
CA TYR A 99 -20.66 -8.99 -5.43
C TYR A 99 -21.79 -9.26 -4.39
N PRO A 100 -22.63 -10.30 -4.60
CA PRO A 100 -22.70 -11.12 -5.80
C PRO A 100 -23.21 -10.30 -6.99
N VAL A 101 -22.66 -10.58 -8.17
CA VAL A 101 -23.20 -10.08 -9.43
C VAL A 101 -24.56 -10.77 -9.64
N ASN A 102 -25.63 -9.97 -9.76
CA ASN A 102 -26.95 -10.46 -10.16
C ASN A 102 -26.97 -10.80 -11.65
#